data_AF-A0A5S5DWY2-F1
#
_entry.id   AF-A0A5S5DWY2-F1
#
_cell.length_a   1.000
_cell.length_b   1.000
_cell.length_c   1.000
_cell.angle_alpha   90.00
_cell.angle_beta   90.00
_cell.angle_gamma   90.00
#
_symmetry.space_group_name_H-M   'P 1'
#
loop_
_entity.id
_entity.type
_entity.pdbx_description
1 polymer ?
#
loop_
_entity_poly.entity_id
_entity_poly.type
_entity_poly.pdbx_seq_one_letter_code
_entity_poly.pdbx_strand_id
1 'polypeptide(L)' 'MKKQILNLGKALNKAEQKQINGGFNVIRCHGHHDCPSGWLCDYRNRCNEPQQPQ' A
#
# COMPACT_ATOMS: atom_id res chain seq x y z
N MET A 1 -5.37 -2.49 -28.34
CA MET A 1 -4.80 -2.89 -27.03
C MET A 1 -3.42 -2.23 -26.84
N LYS A 2 -3.03 -1.94 -25.59
CA LYS A 2 -1.71 -1.45 -25.10
C LYS A 2 -1.30 0.03 -25.27
N LYS A 3 -2.21 1.02 -25.37
CA LYS A 3 -1.80 2.44 -25.21
C LYS A 3 -1.36 2.80 -23.79
N GLN A 4 -1.87 2.09 -22.78
CA GLN A 4 -1.60 2.39 -21.37
C GLN A 4 -0.25 1.86 -20.85
N ILE A 5 0.33 0.85 -21.51
CA ILE A 5 1.66 0.32 -21.13
C ILE A 5 2.80 1.28 -21.53
N LEU A 6 2.60 2.17 -22.51
CA LEU A 6 3.60 3.14 -22.97
C LEU A 6 4.01 4.18 -21.93
N ASN A 7 3.28 4.31 -20.82
CA ASN A 7 3.58 5.27 -19.75
C ASN A 7 4.17 4.62 -18.49
N LEU A 8 4.45 3.32 -18.49
CA LEU A 8 5.19 2.66 -17.42
C LEU A 8 6.63 3.19 -17.41
N GLY A 9 7.08 3.72 -16.27
CA GLY A 9 8.41 4.33 -16.11
C GLY A 9 8.47 5.83 -16.43
N LYS A 10 7.37 6.45 -16.85
CA LYS A 10 7.32 7.90 -17.03
C LYS A 10 7.13 8.59 -15.68
N ALA A 11 7.97 9.56 -15.35
CA ALA A 11 7.80 10.39 -14.16
C ALA A 11 6.51 11.23 -14.28
N LEU A 12 5.64 11.13 -13.27
CA LEU A 12 4.38 11.88 -13.19
C LEU A 12 4.63 13.27 -12.61
N ASN A 13 3.99 14.29 -13.19
CA ASN A 13 3.99 15.63 -12.60
C ASN A 13 3.05 15.71 -11.38
N LYS A 14 3.13 16.81 -10.60
CA LYS A 14 2.32 16.96 -9.37
C LYS A 14 0.80 16.93 -9.62
N ALA A 15 0.33 17.42 -10.76
CA ALA A 15 -1.09 17.40 -11.11
C ALA A 15 -1.56 15.99 -11.51
N GLU A 16 -0.69 15.22 -12.19
CA GLU A 16 -0.94 13.82 -12.53
C GLU A 16 -0.91 12.91 -11.30
N GLN A 17 0.06 13.10 -10.40
CA GLN A 17 0.11 12.35 -9.14
C GLN A 17 -1.14 12.52 -8.29
N LYS A 18 -1.70 13.75 -8.23
CA LYS A 18 -2.95 14.01 -7.49
C LYS A 18 -4.16 13.25 -8.02
N GLN A 19 -4.16 12.87 -9.29
CA GLN A 19 -5.25 12.11 -9.90
C GLN A 19 -5.14 10.60 -9.62
N ILE A 20 -4.02 10.14 -9.05
CA ILE A 20 -3.86 8.77 -8.60
C ILE A 20 -4.62 8.61 -7.28
N ASN A 21 -5.83 8.06 -7.36
CA ASN A 21 -6.63 7.67 -6.19
C ASN A 21 -6.16 6.31 -5.66
N GLY A 22 -4.86 6.21 -5.36
CA GLY A 22 -4.23 5.04 -4.77
C GLY A 22 -3.72 5.37 -3.37
N GLY A 23 -3.88 4.45 -2.44
CA GLY A 23 -3.39 4.59 -1.07
C GLY A 23 -3.50 3.26 -0.33
N PHE A 24 -2.65 3.05 0.68
CA PHE A 24 -2.76 1.89 1.54
C PHE A 24 -3.97 2.07 2.45
N ASN A 25 -5.04 1.29 2.22
CA ASN A 25 -6.16 1.27 3.14
C ASN A 25 -5.68 0.58 4.42
N VAL A 26 -5.68 1.32 5.52
CA VAL A 26 -5.20 0.80 6.81
C VAL A 26 -6.13 -0.30 7.26
N ILE A 27 -5.66 -1.55 7.17
CA ILE A 27 -6.37 -2.70 7.71
C ILE A 27 -6.35 -2.58 9.23
N ARG A 28 -7.54 -2.39 9.83
CA ARG A 28 -7.68 -2.41 11.28
C ARG A 28 -7.76 -3.84 11.78
N CYS A 29 -7.23 -4.06 12.97
CA CYS A 29 -7.15 -5.38 13.60
C CYS A 29 -7.38 -5.27 15.10
N HIS A 30 -7.91 -6.33 15.69
CA HIS A 30 -7.96 -6.52 17.14
C HIS A 30 -6.88 -7.51 17.61
N GLY A 31 -6.43 -8.40 16.72
CA GLY A 31 -5.30 -9.30 16.95
C GLY A 31 -4.57 -9.66 15.66
N HIS A 32 -3.47 -10.40 15.79
CA HIS A 32 -2.62 -10.78 14.64
C HIS A 32 -3.36 -11.62 13.59
N HIS A 33 -4.41 -12.36 13.97
CA HIS A 33 -5.19 -13.19 13.06
C HIS A 33 -6.10 -12.39 12.11
N ASP A 34 -6.38 -11.11 12.42
CA ASP A 34 -7.13 -10.21 11.54
C ASP A 34 -6.26 -9.71 10.37
N CYS A 35 -4.94 -9.91 10.46
CA CYS A 35 -3.99 -9.39 9.50
C CYS A 35 -3.70 -10.42 8.40
N PRO A 36 -3.42 -9.94 7.17
CA PRO A 36 -2.98 -10.82 6.10
C PRO A 36 -1.69 -11.56 6.49
N SER A 37 -1.48 -12.74 5.91
CA SER A 37 -0.35 -13.61 6.26
C SER A 37 0.98 -12.87 6.26
N GLY A 38 1.71 -13.00 7.36
CA GLY A 38 3.00 -12.34 7.57
C GLY A 38 2.91 -10.94 8.18
N TRP A 39 1.72 -10.34 8.30
CA TRP A 39 1.53 -9.04 8.92
C TRP A 39 1.17 -9.17 10.40
N LEU A 40 1.53 -8.17 11.20
CA LEU A 40 1.24 -8.13 12.63
C LEU A 40 0.32 -6.96 12.97
N CYS A 41 -0.63 -7.22 13.86
CA CYS A 41 -1.40 -6.17 14.50
C CYS A 41 -0.54 -5.37 15.48
N ASP A 42 -0.39 -4.08 15.22
CA ASP A 42 0.34 -3.11 16.04
C ASP A 42 -0.54 -2.52 17.17
N TYR A 43 0.08 -1.87 18.15
CA TYR A 43 -0.60 -1.20 19.28
C TYR A 43 -1.63 -0.15 18.86
N ARG A 44 -1.56 0.34 17.62
CA ARG A 44 -2.57 1.24 17.04
C ARG A 44 -3.77 0.53 16.41
N ASN A 45 -3.92 -0.79 16.60
CA ASN A 45 -4.95 -1.62 15.97
C ASN A 45 -4.87 -1.56 14.44
N ARG A 46 -3.64 -1.68 13.91
CA ARG A 46 -3.36 -1.65 12.47
C ARG A 46 -2.46 -2.80 12.09
N CYS A 47 -2.77 -3.46 10.99
CA CYS A 47 -1.86 -4.45 10.42
C CYS A 47 -0.68 -3.73 9.77
N ASN A 48 0.53 -4.13 10.14
CA ASN A 48 1.76 -3.68 9.49
C ASN A 48 2.60 -4.90 9.13
N GLU A 49 3.29 -4.83 8.00
CA GLU A 49 4.32 -5.81 7.66
C GLU A 49 5.46 -5.69 8.68
N PRO A 50 5.92 -6.79 9.30
CA PRO A 50 7.11 -6.76 10.14
C PRO A 50 8.27 -6.32 9.25
N GLN A 51 8.82 -5.15 9.55
CA GLN A 51 9.99 -4.63 8.85
C GLN A 51 11.10 -5.69 8.95
N GLN A 52 11.40 -6.37 7.85
CA GLN A 52 12.61 -7.17 7.78
C GLN A 52 13.79 -6.22 8.05
N PRO A 53 14.72 -6.55 8.95
CA PRO A 53 15.92 -5.73 9.11
C PRO A 53 16.62 -5.65 7.75
N GLN A 54 16.80 -4.43 7.24
CA GLN A 54 17.70 -4.17 6.11
C GLN A 54 19.15 -4.39 6.55
#